data_AF-A0A915D2D7-F1
#
_entry.id   AF-A0A915D2D7-F1
#
_cell.length_a   1.000
_cell.length_b   1.000
_cell.length_c   1.000
_cell.angle_alpha   90.00
_cell.angle_beta   90.00
_cell.angle_gamma   90.00
#
_symmetry.space_group_name_H-M   'P 1'
#
loop_
_entity.id
_entity.type
_entity.pdbx_description
1 polymer ?
#
loop_
_entity_poly.entity_id
_entity_poly.type
_entity_poly.pdbx_seq_one_letter_code
_entity_poly.pdbx_strand_id
1 'polypeptide(L)'
;MLDPVNHPNRRVFAFEFTTHKPGIRKFTVGDLDEFCDCKFYNKNVNEPDLINQLIYVVGDLLENMIGEPVPKSCFLALESSTDDKFSCHLIVHLPNNKLFPSTVRMKTTIDRIVKACEDANVGIIDSGNPLAPEKCFVDNTIYTRNRNFRMFLSTKCGQETPLKLADYCTFYANRSEPPSDKQIFFDSLIIPKDYQNYGILDMHGH
;
A
#
# COMPACT_ATOMS: atom_id res chain seq x y z
N MET A 1 30.89 -23.61 -31.31
CA MET A 1 31.20 -22.16 -31.30
C MET A 1 30.03 -21.47 -31.98
N LEU A 2 29.15 -20.71 -31.35
CA LEU A 2 29.08 -20.07 -30.04
C LEU A 2 27.63 -20.14 -29.51
N ASP A 3 27.49 -20.24 -28.19
CA ASP A 3 26.25 -20.01 -27.44
C ASP A 3 26.03 -18.48 -27.28
N PRO A 4 24.79 -17.99 -27.26
CA PRO A 4 24.43 -17.16 -26.11
C PRO A 4 22.98 -17.33 -25.59
N VAL A 5 22.92 -17.64 -24.29
CA VAL A 5 22.19 -16.90 -23.25
C VAL A 5 20.68 -17.16 -23.12
N ASN A 6 20.40 -18.22 -22.36
CA ASN A 6 19.60 -18.23 -21.14
C ASN A 6 19.08 -16.85 -20.64
N HIS A 7 17.80 -16.57 -20.85
CA HIS A 7 17.04 -15.59 -20.04
C HIS A 7 15.61 -16.11 -19.77
N PRO A 8 15.37 -16.91 -18.73
CA PRO A 8 14.04 -17.17 -18.22
C PRO A 8 13.65 -16.03 -17.27
N ASN A 9 13.67 -14.77 -17.74
CA ASN A 9 13.04 -13.67 -17.01
C ASN A 9 11.57 -13.60 -17.42
N ARG A 10 10.81 -14.61 -16.99
CA ARG A 10 9.35 -14.50 -16.89
C ARG A 10 9.05 -13.37 -15.92
N ARG A 11 8.72 -12.18 -16.43
CA ARG A 11 8.06 -11.14 -15.65
C ARG A 11 6.58 -11.36 -15.83
N VAL A 12 5.88 -11.69 -14.74
CA VAL A 12 4.43 -11.63 -14.72
C VAL A 12 4.06 -10.15 -14.73
N PHE A 13 3.76 -9.63 -15.91
CA PHE A 13 3.04 -8.38 -16.04
C PHE A 13 1.56 -8.73 -16.14
N ALA A 14 0.76 -8.34 -15.15
CA ALA A 14 -0.68 -8.34 -15.27
C ALA A 14 -1.08 -7.05 -16.03
N PHE A 15 -1.20 -7.14 -17.34
CA PHE A 15 -1.88 -6.11 -18.13
C PHE A 15 -3.39 -6.44 -18.12
N GLU A 16 -4.22 -5.49 -17.70
CA GLU A 16 -5.67 -5.58 -17.88
C GLU A 16 -5.99 -5.30 -19.36
N PHE A 17 -6.54 -6.29 -20.05
CA PHE A 17 -7.25 -6.11 -21.32
C PHE A 17 -8.55 -6.92 -21.27
N THR A 18 -9.69 -6.25 -21.49
CA THR A 18 -10.94 -6.94 -21.87
C THR A 18 -11.75 -6.08 -22.83
N THR A 19 -11.85 -6.51 -24.08
CA THR A 19 -13.01 -6.27 -24.93
C THR A 19 -13.59 -7.66 -25.26
N HIS A 20 -14.61 -8.08 -24.50
CA HIS A 20 -15.37 -9.34 -24.66
C HIS A 20 -14.70 -10.70 -24.30
N LYS A 21 -14.68 -11.01 -22.98
CA LYS A 21 -14.64 -12.31 -22.20
C LYS A 21 -14.03 -13.60 -22.84
N PRO A 22 -13.19 -14.40 -22.12
CA PRO A 22 -13.56 -15.01 -20.82
C PRO A 22 -12.47 -15.05 -19.72
N GLY A 23 -12.89 -14.91 -18.45
CA GLY A 23 -12.03 -15.04 -17.26
C GLY A 23 -12.56 -14.24 -16.07
N ILE A 24 -13.65 -14.70 -15.47
CA ILE A 24 -14.45 -13.98 -14.46
C ILE A 24 -13.61 -13.59 -13.23
N ARG A 25 -13.59 -12.29 -12.90
CA ARG A 25 -13.29 -11.79 -11.54
C ARG A 25 -14.61 -11.41 -10.87
N LYS A 26 -14.85 -11.92 -9.66
CA LYS A 26 -15.92 -11.42 -8.81
C LYS A 26 -15.47 -10.07 -8.25
N PHE A 27 -16.14 -9.01 -8.68
CA PHE A 27 -16.14 -7.74 -7.97
C PHE A 27 -17.21 -7.87 -6.88
N THR A 28 -16.88 -7.49 -5.65
CA THR A 28 -17.94 -7.05 -4.74
C THR A 28 -18.43 -5.73 -5.32
N VAL A 29 -19.68 -5.72 -5.78
CA VAL A 29 -20.39 -4.46 -6.03
C VAL A 29 -20.79 -3.98 -4.65
N GLY A 30 -20.01 -3.07 -4.08
CA GLY A 30 -20.60 -2.06 -3.20
C GLY A 30 -21.26 -1.05 -4.14
N ASP A 31 -22.48 -0.64 -3.85
CA ASP A 31 -23.21 0.28 -4.71
C ASP A 31 -22.37 1.56 -4.88
N LEU A 32 -22.38 2.13 -6.09
CA LEU A 32 -21.61 3.35 -6.40
C LEU A 32 -21.94 4.49 -5.42
N ASP A 33 -23.14 4.44 -4.83
CA ASP A 33 -23.64 5.33 -3.79
C ASP A 33 -22.89 5.17 -2.45
N GLU A 34 -22.57 3.93 -2.00
CA GLU A 34 -21.78 3.70 -0.77
C GLU A 34 -20.35 4.28 -0.88
N PHE A 35 -19.80 4.32 -2.09
CA PHE A 35 -18.47 4.86 -2.35
C PHE A 35 -18.44 6.40 -2.32
N CYS A 36 -19.48 7.06 -2.85
CA CYS A 36 -19.65 8.51 -2.76
C CYS A 36 -19.97 8.98 -1.34
N ASP A 37 -20.72 8.17 -0.59
CA ASP A 37 -21.08 8.45 0.80
C ASP A 37 -19.83 8.58 1.68
N CYS A 38 -18.87 7.67 1.58
CA CYS A 38 -17.64 7.75 2.37
C CYS A 38 -16.93 9.11 2.25
N LYS A 39 -16.72 9.66 1.04
CA LYS A 39 -16.13 11.01 0.93
C LYS A 39 -17.06 12.10 1.46
N PHE A 40 -18.37 11.95 1.29
CA PHE A 40 -19.35 12.92 1.79
C PHE A 40 -19.32 13.05 3.32
N TYR A 41 -19.23 11.93 4.04
CA TYR A 41 -19.17 11.93 5.51
C TYR A 41 -17.80 12.30 6.06
N ASN A 42 -16.75 12.27 5.22
CA ASN A 42 -15.37 12.57 5.60
C ASN A 42 -14.82 13.83 4.91
N LYS A 43 -15.67 14.77 4.48
CA LYS A 43 -15.25 16.02 3.79
C LYS A 43 -14.25 16.88 4.55
N ASN A 44 -14.25 16.80 5.88
CA ASN A 44 -13.36 17.56 6.75
C ASN A 44 -12.08 16.77 7.12
N VAL A 45 -11.97 15.52 6.68
CA VAL A 45 -10.77 14.71 6.93
C VAL A 45 -9.65 15.22 6.04
N ASN A 46 -8.58 15.68 6.68
CA ASN A 46 -7.34 15.98 5.99
C ASN A 46 -6.61 14.66 5.69
N GLU A 47 -6.63 14.24 4.43
CA GLU A 47 -6.06 12.96 3.97
C GLU A 47 -4.56 12.81 4.33
N PRO A 48 -3.68 13.82 4.13
CA PRO A 48 -2.30 13.79 4.63
C PRO A 48 -2.17 13.57 6.14
N ASP A 49 -2.97 14.24 6.96
CA ASP A 49 -2.94 14.10 8.42
C ASP A 49 -3.39 12.71 8.85
N LEU A 50 -4.43 12.17 8.22
CA LEU A 50 -4.91 10.80 8.44
C LEU A 50 -3.83 9.76 8.09
N ILE A 51 -3.11 9.94 6.97
CA ILE A 51 -1.98 9.08 6.62
C ILE A 51 -0.83 9.23 7.63
N ASN A 52 -0.56 10.43 8.12
CA ASN A 52 0.46 10.64 9.16
C ASN A 52 0.11 9.90 10.44
N GLN A 53 -1.15 9.96 10.89
CA GLN A 53 -1.63 9.19 12.04
C GLN A 53 -1.48 7.68 11.83
N LEU A 54 -1.85 7.17 10.65
CA LEU A 54 -1.64 5.76 10.30
C LEU A 54 -0.15 5.39 10.32
N ILE A 55 0.74 6.25 9.81
CA ILE A 55 2.19 6.02 9.85
C ILE A 55 2.68 5.91 11.30
N TYR A 56 2.19 6.73 12.23
CA TYR A 56 2.57 6.62 13.64
C TYR A 56 2.11 5.29 14.25
N VAL A 57 0.86 4.88 14.03
CA VAL A 57 0.34 3.60 14.54
C VAL A 57 1.12 2.41 13.96
N VAL A 58 1.35 2.40 12.65
CA VAL A 58 2.07 1.32 11.98
C VAL A 58 3.55 1.32 12.40
N GLY A 59 4.17 2.49 12.50
CA GLY A 59 5.55 2.65 12.94
C GLY A 59 5.78 2.08 14.33
N ASP A 60 4.96 2.47 15.30
CA ASP A 60 5.04 1.97 16.68
C ASP A 60 4.82 0.46 16.77
N LEU A 61 3.80 -0.07 16.07
CA LEU A 61 3.53 -1.51 16.06
C LEU A 61 4.68 -2.31 15.45
N LEU A 62 5.23 -1.84 14.32
CA LEU A 62 6.35 -2.51 13.67
C LEU A 62 7.64 -2.40 14.48
N GLU A 63 7.92 -1.24 15.08
CA GLU A 63 9.07 -1.03 15.96
C GLU A 63 9.03 -1.99 17.16
N ASN A 64 7.88 -2.10 17.82
CA ASN A 64 7.67 -3.07 18.90
C ASN A 64 7.82 -4.53 18.44
N MET A 65 7.43 -4.84 17.21
CA MET A 65 7.51 -6.19 16.65
C MET A 65 8.94 -6.58 16.26
N ILE A 66 9.73 -5.65 15.69
CA ILE A 66 11.06 -5.94 15.15
C ILE A 66 12.21 -5.54 16.08
N GLY A 67 11.92 -4.74 17.11
CA GLY A 67 12.91 -4.22 18.07
C GLY A 67 13.81 -3.13 17.51
N GLU A 68 13.40 -2.45 16.43
CA GLU A 68 14.19 -1.41 15.75
C GLU A 68 13.30 -0.24 15.34
N PRO A 69 13.81 1.01 15.37
CA PRO A 69 13.02 2.18 14.99
C PRO A 69 12.48 2.12 13.57
N VAL A 70 11.19 2.44 13.40
CA VAL A 70 10.53 2.56 12.09
C VAL A 70 10.02 3.99 11.91
N PRO A 71 10.93 4.96 11.67
CA PRO A 71 10.55 6.37 11.55
C PRO A 71 9.74 6.63 10.28
N LYS A 72 9.10 7.80 10.20
CA LYS A 72 8.33 8.25 9.03
C LYS A 72 9.10 8.16 7.70
N SER A 73 10.43 8.29 7.73
CA SER A 73 11.29 8.15 6.55
C SER A 73 11.35 6.73 5.97
N CYS A 74 10.83 5.72 6.67
CA CYS A 74 10.66 4.35 6.16
C CYS A 74 9.43 4.20 5.25
N PHE A 75 8.53 5.19 5.20
CA PHE A 75 7.23 5.06 4.55
C PHE A 75 7.19 5.81 3.21
N LEU A 76 7.15 5.05 2.13
CA LEU A 76 6.89 5.55 0.78
C LEU A 76 5.39 5.57 0.52
N ALA A 77 4.82 6.76 0.31
CA ALA A 77 3.41 6.96 0.01
C ALA A 77 3.24 7.27 -1.48
N LEU A 78 2.47 6.45 -2.19
CA LEU A 78 2.07 6.71 -3.56
C LEU A 78 0.56 6.93 -3.64
N GLU A 79 0.13 7.98 -4.33
CA GLU A 79 -1.25 8.40 -4.38
C GLU A 79 -1.81 8.39 -5.80
N SER A 80 -3.12 8.20 -5.88
CA SER A 80 -3.90 8.21 -7.13
C SER A 80 -5.33 8.66 -6.86
N SER A 81 -5.46 9.61 -5.92
CA SER A 81 -6.75 10.15 -5.52
C SER A 81 -7.40 10.92 -6.67
N THR A 82 -8.71 11.02 -6.58
CA THR A 82 -9.56 11.83 -7.46
C THR A 82 -10.46 12.67 -6.58
N ASP A 83 -11.26 13.56 -7.17
CA ASP A 83 -12.22 14.38 -6.44
C ASP A 83 -13.20 13.53 -5.61
N ASP A 84 -13.54 12.33 -6.10
CA ASP A 84 -14.50 11.43 -5.45
C ASP A 84 -13.85 10.32 -4.61
N LYS A 85 -12.53 10.15 -4.69
CA LYS A 85 -11.82 9.01 -4.09
C LYS A 85 -10.49 9.38 -3.48
N PHE A 86 -10.29 9.04 -2.21
CA PHE A 86 -8.96 8.90 -1.65
C PHE A 86 -8.36 7.53 -2.00
N SER A 87 -7.10 7.48 -2.47
CA SER A 87 -6.44 6.22 -2.84
C SER A 87 -4.92 6.30 -2.70
N CYS A 88 -4.41 5.78 -1.59
CA CYS A 88 -2.98 5.76 -1.25
C CYS A 88 -2.45 4.32 -1.11
N HIS A 89 -1.28 4.05 -1.70
CA HIS A 89 -0.44 2.90 -1.40
C HIS A 89 0.64 3.35 -0.41
N LEU A 90 0.68 2.72 0.77
CA LEU A 90 1.73 2.93 1.76
C LEU A 90 2.68 1.73 1.75
N ILE A 91 3.94 1.96 1.39
CA ILE A 91 4.98 0.93 1.28
C ILE A 91 6.02 1.20 2.37
N VAL A 92 6.29 0.20 3.21
CA VAL A 92 7.21 0.33 4.34
C VAL A 92 8.54 -0.33 3.99
N HIS A 93 9.59 0.46 3.95
CA HIS A 93 10.97 -0.01 3.89
C HIS A 93 11.45 -0.28 5.31
N LEU A 94 11.34 -1.54 5.73
CA LEU A 94 11.80 -1.94 7.06
C LEU A 94 13.31 -1.69 7.21
N PRO A 95 13.76 -1.32 8.42
CA PRO A 95 15.18 -1.15 8.70
C PRO A 95 15.96 -2.45 8.47
N ASN A 96 17.28 -2.29 8.27
CA ASN A 96 18.22 -3.40 8.11
C ASN A 96 17.88 -4.39 6.99
N ASN A 97 17.25 -3.91 5.91
CA ASN A 97 16.85 -4.71 4.75
C ASN A 97 16.07 -5.96 5.16
N LYS A 98 15.06 -5.80 6.02
CA LYS A 98 14.18 -6.90 6.41
C LYS A 98 12.93 -6.94 5.54
N LEU A 99 12.39 -8.14 5.32
CA LEU A 99 11.12 -8.37 4.63
C LEU A 99 10.24 -9.31 5.44
N PHE A 100 8.93 -9.13 5.32
CA PHE A 100 8.00 -10.17 5.75
C PHE A 100 8.15 -11.41 4.86
N PRO A 101 7.96 -12.62 5.40
CA PRO A 101 8.14 -13.84 4.62
C PRO A 101 7.12 -14.03 3.48
N SER A 102 5.92 -13.46 3.62
CA SER A 102 4.92 -13.42 2.53
C SER A 102 3.77 -12.47 2.90
N THR A 103 2.99 -12.05 1.90
CA THR A 103 1.74 -11.27 2.12
C THR A 103 0.74 -12.01 3.01
N VAL A 104 0.69 -13.34 2.94
CA VAL A 104 -0.20 -14.15 3.79
C VAL A 104 0.23 -14.12 5.25
N ARG A 105 1.55 -14.18 5.52
CA ARG A 105 2.09 -14.10 6.89
C ARG A 105 2.01 -12.69 7.47
N MET A 106 1.88 -11.65 6.64
CA MET A 106 1.60 -10.29 7.11
C MET A 106 0.20 -10.13 7.68
N LYS A 107 -0.76 -11.01 7.33
CA LYS A 107 -2.18 -10.80 7.65
C LYS A 107 -2.44 -10.58 9.14
N THR A 108 -1.81 -11.37 10.02
CA THR A 108 -1.93 -11.19 11.47
C THR A 108 -1.43 -9.82 11.92
N THR A 109 -0.31 -9.33 11.38
CA THR A 109 0.21 -7.99 11.66
C THR A 109 -0.75 -6.91 11.17
N ILE A 110 -1.36 -7.09 9.99
CA ILE A 110 -2.36 -6.15 9.46
C ILE A 110 -3.62 -6.13 10.33
N ASP A 111 -4.09 -7.29 10.79
CA ASP A 111 -5.24 -7.35 11.69
C ASP A 111 -4.94 -6.64 13.03
N ARG A 112 -3.70 -6.73 13.53
CA ARG A 112 -3.24 -5.95 14.69
C ARG A 112 -3.15 -4.45 14.39
N ILE A 113 -2.74 -4.04 13.19
CA ILE A 113 -2.74 -2.62 12.76
C ILE A 113 -4.16 -2.08 12.69
N VAL A 114 -5.09 -2.82 12.10
CA VAL A 114 -6.51 -2.44 12.03
C VAL A 114 -7.06 -2.20 13.42
N LYS A 115 -6.83 -3.16 14.33
CA LYS A 115 -7.24 -3.03 15.73
C LYS A 115 -6.58 -1.84 16.43
N ALA A 116 -5.28 -1.62 16.23
CA ALA A 116 -4.57 -0.50 16.83
C ALA A 116 -5.08 0.86 16.33
N CYS A 117 -5.46 0.94 15.05
CA CYS A 117 -6.10 2.14 14.49
C CYS A 117 -7.47 2.40 15.13
N GLU A 118 -8.29 1.36 15.30
CA GLU A 118 -9.59 1.46 15.98
C GLU A 118 -9.42 1.90 17.44
N ASP A 119 -8.51 1.27 18.19
CA ASP A 119 -8.23 1.61 19.59
C ASP A 119 -7.69 3.07 19.74
N ALA A 120 -7.00 3.58 18.72
CA ALA A 120 -6.45 4.94 18.68
C ALA A 120 -7.40 5.99 18.05
N ASN A 121 -8.60 5.60 17.60
CA ASN A 121 -9.50 6.44 16.79
C ASN A 121 -8.79 7.08 15.58
N VAL A 122 -8.06 6.25 14.82
CA VAL A 122 -7.46 6.62 13.54
C VAL A 122 -8.28 5.95 12.44
N GLY A 123 -9.27 6.65 11.92
CA GLY A 123 -10.20 6.04 10.97
C GLY A 123 -10.99 7.04 10.13
N ILE A 124 -11.98 6.49 9.44
CA ILE A 124 -12.99 7.24 8.70
C ILE A 124 -14.38 6.72 9.06
N ILE A 125 -15.40 7.53 8.80
CA ILE A 125 -16.80 7.12 8.93
C ILE A 125 -17.20 6.35 7.67
N ASP A 126 -17.54 5.07 7.82
CA ASP A 126 -17.79 4.12 6.72
C ASP A 126 -19.29 3.92 6.42
N SER A 127 -20.19 4.26 7.34
CA SER A 127 -21.57 3.72 7.35
C SER A 127 -22.69 4.71 7.04
N GLY A 128 -22.40 5.81 6.34
CA GLY A 128 -23.43 6.80 6.02
C GLY A 128 -24.04 7.53 7.23
N ASN A 129 -23.54 7.23 8.43
CA ASN A 129 -24.04 7.74 9.70
C ASN A 129 -22.93 8.56 10.37
N PRO A 130 -23.07 9.90 10.47
CA PRO A 130 -22.08 10.77 11.12
C PRO A 130 -21.79 10.43 12.59
N LEU A 131 -22.67 9.66 13.25
CA LEU A 131 -22.53 9.24 14.64
C LEU A 131 -21.91 7.84 14.79
N ALA A 132 -21.59 7.17 13.69
CA ALA A 132 -20.93 5.88 13.74
C ALA A 132 -19.48 6.03 14.21
N PRO A 133 -18.93 5.03 14.92
CA PRO A 133 -17.51 5.03 15.26
C PRO A 133 -16.67 5.04 13.98
N GLU A 134 -15.54 5.74 14.04
CA GLU A 134 -14.53 5.66 13.00
C GLU A 134 -14.03 4.23 12.87
N LYS A 135 -13.82 3.80 11.62
CA LYS A 135 -13.21 2.51 11.31
C LYS A 135 -11.87 2.71 10.64
N CYS A 136 -10.96 1.77 10.86
CA CYS A 136 -9.70 1.74 10.13
C CYS A 136 -9.98 1.68 8.62
N PHE A 137 -9.34 2.57 7.87
CA PHE A 137 -9.49 2.69 6.41
C PHE A 137 -8.46 1.85 5.62
N VAL A 138 -7.72 0.99 6.30
CA VAL A 138 -6.73 0.09 5.67
C VAL A 138 -7.46 -1.08 4.98
N ASP A 139 -7.27 -1.21 3.67
CA ASP A 139 -7.79 -2.36 2.91
C ASP A 139 -7.02 -3.64 3.27
N ASN A 140 -7.55 -4.42 4.22
CA ASN A 140 -6.96 -5.69 4.65
C ASN A 140 -7.21 -6.85 3.66
N THR A 141 -7.98 -6.64 2.59
CA THR A 141 -8.34 -7.70 1.63
C THR A 141 -7.24 -7.95 0.58
N ILE A 142 -6.25 -7.05 0.51
CA ILE A 142 -5.15 -7.15 -0.46
C ILE A 142 -4.08 -8.18 -0.06
N TYR A 143 -4.03 -8.58 1.22
CA TYR A 143 -3.04 -9.51 1.77
C TYR A 143 -3.36 -10.98 1.45
N THR A 144 -3.40 -11.27 0.15
CA THR A 144 -3.75 -12.59 -0.42
C THR A 144 -2.59 -13.14 -1.27
N ARG A 145 -2.63 -14.43 -1.56
CA ARG A 145 -1.62 -15.09 -2.39
C ARG A 145 -1.69 -14.56 -3.83
N ASN A 146 -0.55 -14.22 -4.42
CA ASN A 146 -0.42 -13.73 -5.80
C ASN A 146 -1.27 -12.48 -6.09
N ARG A 147 -1.44 -11.59 -5.10
CA ARG A 147 -2.12 -10.30 -5.31
C ARG A 147 -1.33 -9.43 -6.27
N ASN A 148 -2.01 -8.87 -7.25
CA ASN A 148 -1.44 -7.84 -8.11
C ASN A 148 -1.50 -6.49 -7.40
N PHE A 149 -0.37 -5.79 -7.38
CA PHE A 149 -0.27 -4.40 -6.95
C PHE A 149 -0.03 -3.51 -8.16
N ARG A 150 -0.77 -2.40 -8.24
CA ARG A 150 -0.58 -1.42 -9.31
C ARG A 150 0.79 -0.75 -9.16
N MET A 151 1.49 -0.57 -10.27
CA MET A 151 2.85 -0.03 -10.31
C MET A 151 2.85 1.50 -10.32
N PHE A 152 3.95 2.11 -9.89
CA PHE A 152 4.21 3.54 -10.04
C PHE A 152 4.01 3.99 -11.51
N LEU A 153 3.41 5.18 -11.67
CA LEU A 153 2.94 5.81 -12.91
C LEU A 153 1.89 5.06 -13.73
N SER A 154 1.44 3.88 -13.28
CA SER A 154 0.37 3.17 -13.98
C SER A 154 -1.03 3.64 -13.56
N THR A 155 -1.96 3.61 -14.51
CA THR A 155 -3.39 3.83 -14.28
C THR A 155 -4.12 2.48 -14.21
N LYS A 156 -5.36 2.49 -13.71
CA LYS A 156 -6.27 1.36 -13.94
C LYS A 156 -6.78 1.41 -15.38
N CYS A 157 -7.17 0.27 -15.94
CA CYS A 157 -7.78 0.26 -17.27
C CYS A 157 -9.00 1.19 -17.32
N GLY A 158 -9.05 2.09 -18.31
CA GLY A 158 -10.14 3.07 -18.47
C GLY A 158 -10.12 4.23 -17.47
N GLN A 159 -9.05 4.38 -16.68
CA GLN A 159 -8.86 5.51 -15.77
C GLN A 159 -7.65 6.33 -16.20
N GLU A 160 -7.67 7.61 -15.90
CA GLU A 160 -6.61 8.55 -16.29
C GLU A 160 -5.71 8.96 -15.12
N THR A 161 -6.01 8.53 -13.89
CA THR A 161 -5.26 8.92 -12.68
C THR A 161 -4.09 7.96 -12.41
N PRO A 162 -2.83 8.36 -12.69
CA PRO A 162 -1.67 7.53 -12.44
C PRO A 162 -1.36 7.45 -10.94
N LEU A 163 -0.73 6.35 -10.53
CA LEU A 163 -0.18 6.22 -9.18
C LEU A 163 1.15 6.98 -9.09
N LYS A 164 1.18 8.13 -8.41
CA LYS A 164 2.33 9.04 -8.30
C LYS A 164 2.87 9.12 -6.88
N LEU A 165 4.05 9.70 -6.68
CA LEU A 165 4.54 10.02 -5.34
C LEU A 165 3.62 11.06 -4.70
N ALA A 166 3.18 10.83 -3.46
CA ALA A 166 2.35 11.79 -2.74
C ALA A 166 3.17 13.02 -2.33
N ASP A 167 2.60 14.22 -2.46
CA ASP A 167 3.30 15.48 -2.17
C ASP A 167 3.74 15.59 -0.69
N TYR A 168 2.98 14.95 0.21
CA TYR A 168 3.28 14.89 1.64
C TYR A 168 4.25 13.76 2.03
N CYS A 169 4.73 12.96 1.08
CA CYS A 169 5.63 11.84 1.36
C CYS A 169 7.03 12.35 1.75
N THR A 170 7.48 11.96 2.96
CA THR A 170 8.79 12.37 3.48
C THR A 170 9.89 11.30 3.33
N PHE A 171 9.63 10.20 2.60
CA PHE A 171 10.60 9.11 2.38
C PHE A 171 11.94 9.62 1.82
N TYR A 172 11.89 10.65 0.98
CA TYR A 172 13.06 11.24 0.32
C TYR A 172 13.56 12.53 1.00
N ALA A 173 12.98 12.96 2.12
CA ALA A 173 13.20 14.29 2.70
C ALA A 173 14.67 14.58 3.08
N ASN A 174 15.44 13.56 3.42
CA ASN A 174 16.84 13.69 3.83
C ASN A 174 17.83 13.54 2.65
N ARG A 175 17.35 13.44 1.40
CA ARG A 175 18.22 13.30 0.22
C ARG A 175 18.64 14.68 -0.29
N SER A 176 19.90 14.77 -0.73
CA SER A 176 20.48 15.99 -1.31
C SER A 176 19.82 16.40 -2.64
N GLU A 177 19.24 15.44 -3.36
CA GLU A 177 18.58 15.61 -4.64
C GLU A 177 17.21 14.91 -4.63
N PRO A 178 16.21 15.45 -5.37
CA PRO A 178 14.93 14.79 -5.53
C PRO A 178 15.10 13.44 -6.23
N PRO A 179 14.24 12.44 -5.93
CA PRO A 179 14.33 11.14 -6.57
C PRO A 179 13.93 11.21 -8.05
N SER A 180 14.58 10.41 -8.89
CA SER A 180 14.12 10.17 -10.25
C SER A 180 12.94 9.20 -10.29
N ASP A 181 12.14 9.23 -11.35
CA ASP A 181 11.05 8.26 -11.57
C ASP A 181 11.54 6.81 -11.51
N LYS A 182 12.74 6.54 -12.02
CA LYS A 182 13.36 5.22 -11.96
C LYS A 182 13.61 4.78 -10.52
N GLN A 183 14.07 5.70 -9.67
CA GLN A 183 14.29 5.43 -8.25
C GLN A 183 12.97 5.14 -7.54
N ILE A 184 11.96 6.00 -7.75
CA ILE A 184 10.62 5.82 -7.15
C ILE A 184 10.01 4.49 -7.60
N PHE A 185 10.15 4.16 -8.89
CA PHE A 185 9.69 2.87 -9.42
C PHE A 185 10.32 1.70 -8.66
N PHE A 186 11.64 1.67 -8.48
CA PHE A 186 12.31 0.58 -7.76
C PHE A 186 11.97 0.54 -6.28
N ASP A 187 11.90 1.71 -5.63
CA ASP A 187 11.52 1.81 -4.22
C ASP A 187 10.05 1.39 -4.01
N SER A 188 9.19 1.55 -5.03
CA SER A 188 7.78 1.13 -4.97
C SER A 188 7.52 -0.37 -5.16
N LEU A 189 8.54 -1.18 -5.46
CA LEU A 189 8.34 -2.61 -5.66
C LEU A 189 8.13 -3.31 -4.32
N ILE A 190 6.96 -3.95 -4.15
CA ILE A 190 6.63 -4.73 -2.94
C ILE A 190 7.64 -5.87 -2.71
N ILE A 191 8.17 -6.45 -3.79
CA ILE A 191 9.32 -7.34 -3.75
C ILE A 191 10.49 -6.60 -4.40
N PRO A 192 11.48 -6.12 -3.61
CA PRO A 192 12.62 -5.39 -4.14
C PRO A 192 13.39 -6.22 -5.16
N LYS A 193 14.01 -5.55 -6.13
CA LYS A 193 14.82 -6.20 -7.19
C LYS A 193 15.88 -7.14 -6.60
N ASP A 194 16.53 -6.72 -5.52
CA ASP A 194 17.64 -7.43 -4.88
C ASP A 194 17.18 -8.10 -3.57
N TYR A 195 15.93 -8.58 -3.51
CA TYR A 195 15.30 -9.19 -2.32
C TYR A 195 16.12 -10.35 -1.71
N GLN A 196 16.99 -11.00 -2.49
CA GLN A 196 17.89 -12.05 -2.01
C GLN A 196 18.88 -11.55 -0.95
N ASN A 197 19.17 -10.24 -0.94
CA ASN A 197 20.04 -9.60 0.05
C ASN A 197 19.28 -9.15 1.30
N TYR A 198 17.97 -9.41 1.38
CA TYR A 198 17.13 -9.02 2.50
C TYR A 198 17.00 -10.17 3.50
N GLY A 199 17.04 -9.83 4.79
CA GLY A 199 16.67 -10.75 5.85
C GLY A 199 15.17 -11.00 5.85
N ILE A 200 14.74 -12.20 6.22
CA ILE A 200 13.33 -12.50 6.44
C ILE A 200 13.02 -12.37 7.92
N LEU A 201 11.98 -11.62 8.26
CA LEU A 201 11.49 -11.51 9.63
C LEU A 201 11.07 -12.89 10.15
N ASP A 202 11.59 -13.24 11.32
CA ASP A 202 11.06 -14.35 12.07
C ASP A 202 9.72 -13.94 12.68
N MET A 203 8.66 -14.64 12.28
CA MET A 203 7.30 -14.40 12.76
C MET A 203 6.86 -15.49 13.76
N HIS A 204 7.79 -16.26 14.34
CA HIS A 204 7.47 -17.20 15.42
C HIS A 204 7.05 -16.42 16.69
N GLY A 205 5.75 -16.37 16.97
CA GLY A 205 5.19 -15.74 18.17
C GLY A 205 4.52 -14.36 17.98
N HIS A 206 4.25 -13.94 16.74
CA HIS A 206 3.62 -12.64 16.42
C HIS A 206 2.36 -12.72 15.57
#